data_AF-A0A377M4W7-F1
#
_entry.id   AF-A0A377M4W7-F1
#
_cell.length_a   1.000
_cell.length_b   1.000
_cell.length_c   1.000
_cell.angle_alpha   90.00
_cell.angle_beta   90.00
_cell.angle_gamma   90.00
#
_symmetry.space_group_name_H-M   'P 1'
#
loop_
_entity.id
_entity.type
_entity.pdbx_description
1 polymer ?
#
loop_
_entity_poly.entity_id
_entity_poly.type
_entity_poly.pdbx_seq_one_letter_code
_entity_poly.pdbx_strand_id
1 'polypeptide(L)'
;MKFMKPTYLALFVAAVSGSAFAAAPGTPSISSGNDKFAIVEVDQAVVDYGNLVKVHNDGVDVKVEWNVWSGDAPTSGKVLLDGKTVWSGAAGASGSATFKVKKGGRYQEQVEFCNNSGCTKSASKLIIVADTDGSHLLPLNAPLQENNKTFAKHTDKVVAAYFPEWGVYGRNFPVDKIPAANLNHILYGFIPICGGDGINDGLKTVENGNSFANLQKAVLAVLTTPWRSTIRGLRCRNHSPAYLTGDDPYKGNFGQLMALKKAHPDLKILPSIGGWTMSDPFYHMNDSAIRARFVASVKDFLKTWKFFDGVDIDWEFPGGGGVNESLGNPQVDKATYTALMHDLRTMLNELSAETGRTYELDQRHRCR
;
A
#
# COMPACT_ATOMS: atom_id res chain seq x y z
N MET A 1 13.60 99.84 14.50
CA MET A 1 12.77 98.79 13.89
C MET A 1 13.57 98.13 12.76
N LYS A 2 13.70 96.79 12.82
CA LYS A 2 13.90 95.77 11.76
C LYS A 2 14.47 96.23 10.38
N PHE A 3 15.44 95.56 9.76
CA PHE A 3 15.46 94.14 9.40
C PHE A 3 16.90 93.66 9.09
N MET A 4 17.30 92.49 9.59
CA MET A 4 18.44 91.72 9.07
C MET A 4 17.93 90.40 8.46
N LYS A 5 18.52 90.04 7.31
CA LYS A 5 18.15 88.92 6.42
C LYS A 5 18.57 87.54 6.98
N PRO A 6 17.90 86.45 6.60
CA PRO A 6 18.20 85.11 7.09
C PRO A 6 19.44 84.51 6.43
N THR A 7 20.29 83.90 7.25
CA THR A 7 21.46 83.11 6.86
C THR A 7 21.02 81.70 6.47
N TYR A 8 21.51 81.20 5.33
CA TYR A 8 21.30 79.83 4.87
C TYR A 8 22.03 78.84 5.78
N LEU A 9 21.27 77.95 6.44
CA LEU A 9 21.81 76.79 7.13
C LEU A 9 21.77 75.59 6.16
N ALA A 10 22.91 75.24 5.58
CA ALA A 10 23.05 74.03 4.79
C ALA A 10 23.17 72.82 5.73
N LEU A 11 22.15 71.95 5.75
CA LEU A 11 22.23 70.62 6.37
C LEU A 11 23.02 69.70 5.43
N PHE A 12 24.22 69.30 5.85
CA PHE A 12 24.90 68.14 5.28
C PHE A 12 24.21 66.86 5.79
N VAL A 13 23.37 66.25 4.95
CA VAL A 13 22.94 64.86 5.15
C VAL A 13 24.04 63.98 4.57
N ALA A 14 24.92 63.48 5.43
CA ALA A 14 25.85 62.43 5.05
C ALA A 14 25.07 61.14 4.81
N ALA A 15 24.82 60.81 3.55
CA ALA A 15 24.36 59.49 3.16
C ALA A 15 25.49 58.49 3.43
N VAL A 16 25.43 57.82 4.58
CA VAL A 16 26.22 56.61 4.82
C VAL A 16 25.61 55.53 3.92
N SER A 17 26.14 55.39 2.71
CA SER A 17 25.91 54.20 1.87
C SER A 17 26.65 53.04 2.52
N GLY A 18 26.05 52.46 3.56
CA GLY A 18 26.47 51.18 4.10
C GLY A 18 26.44 50.17 2.97
N SER A 19 27.61 49.61 2.65
CA SER A 19 27.71 48.48 1.75
C SER A 19 26.81 47.38 2.30
N ALA A 20 25.72 47.07 1.61
CA ALA A 20 24.93 45.89 1.95
C ALA A 20 25.88 44.68 1.77
N PHE A 21 26.42 44.17 2.88
CA PHE A 21 27.19 42.94 2.86
C PHE A 21 26.26 41.85 2.35
N ALA A 22 26.58 41.26 1.21
CA ALA A 22 25.83 40.14 0.67
C ALA A 22 25.81 39.02 1.74
N ALA A 23 24.60 38.61 2.13
CA ALA A 23 24.38 37.61 3.15
C ALA A 23 23.92 36.29 2.50
N ALA A 24 24.05 35.19 3.24
CA ALA A 24 23.43 33.94 2.83
C ALA A 24 21.90 34.11 2.71
N PRO A 25 21.21 33.27 1.92
CA PRO A 25 19.78 33.44 1.71
C PRO A 25 18.98 33.39 3.01
N GLY A 26 17.84 34.06 3.05
CA GLY A 26 16.87 33.91 4.12
C GLY A 26 16.53 32.44 4.41
N THR A 27 16.27 32.10 5.67
CA THR A 27 15.93 30.71 6.04
C THR A 27 14.58 30.33 5.42
N PRO A 28 14.53 29.27 4.59
CA PRO A 28 13.28 28.87 3.96
C PRO A 28 12.36 28.13 4.92
N SER A 29 11.05 28.27 4.68
CA SER A 29 9.99 27.53 5.36
C SER A 29 9.24 26.68 4.34
N ILE A 30 9.08 25.38 4.63
CA ILE A 30 8.23 24.48 3.85
C ILE A 30 6.77 24.74 4.22
N SER A 31 5.89 24.80 3.22
CA SER A 31 4.44 24.99 3.41
C SER A 31 3.77 23.77 4.05
N SER A 32 2.66 23.99 4.76
CA SER A 32 1.87 22.95 5.43
C SER A 32 1.03 22.08 4.47
N GLY A 33 1.36 22.03 3.18
CA GLY A 33 0.68 21.18 2.20
C GLY A 33 0.82 19.69 2.49
N ASN A 34 0.21 18.86 1.64
CA ASN A 34 0.14 17.40 1.80
C ASN A 34 1.50 16.77 2.14
N ASP A 35 1.53 15.98 3.21
CA ASP A 35 2.70 15.28 3.72
C ASP A 35 2.58 13.76 3.60
N LYS A 36 1.48 13.26 3.01
CA LYS A 36 1.24 11.83 2.77
C LYS A 36 1.04 11.55 1.28
N PHE A 37 1.84 10.63 0.78
CA PHE A 37 1.84 10.16 -0.61
C PHE A 37 1.71 8.65 -0.62
N ALA A 38 1.36 8.04 -1.75
CA ALA A 38 1.26 6.59 -1.87
C ALA A 38 1.72 6.11 -3.25
N ILE A 39 2.56 5.07 -3.29
CA ILE A 39 2.97 4.39 -4.53
C ILE A 39 1.81 3.57 -5.09
N VAL A 40 1.03 2.96 -4.20
CA VAL A 40 -0.25 2.33 -4.54
C VAL A 40 -1.34 3.17 -3.90
N GLU A 41 -2.07 3.94 -4.69
CA GLU A 41 -3.23 4.71 -4.22
C GLU A 41 -4.45 3.80 -4.11
N VAL A 42 -5.24 4.02 -3.05
CA VAL A 42 -6.51 3.31 -2.82
C VAL A 42 -7.63 4.34 -2.66
N ASP A 43 -8.50 4.43 -3.66
CA ASP A 43 -9.65 5.34 -3.61
C ASP A 43 -10.76 4.77 -2.73
N GLN A 44 -10.88 5.32 -1.52
CA GLN A 44 -11.84 4.88 -0.51
C GLN A 44 -13.32 5.12 -0.89
N ALA A 45 -13.60 5.92 -1.92
CA ALA A 45 -14.94 6.16 -2.44
C ALA A 45 -15.36 5.12 -3.49
N VAL A 46 -14.40 4.45 -4.13
CA VAL A 46 -14.63 3.54 -5.26
C VAL A 46 -14.89 2.12 -4.77
N VAL A 47 -15.82 1.41 -5.42
CA VAL A 47 -16.23 0.05 -5.05
C VAL A 47 -15.62 -1.02 -5.93
N ASP A 48 -15.43 -0.72 -7.21
CA ASP A 48 -14.88 -1.65 -8.18
C ASP A 48 -13.35 -1.70 -8.12
N TYR A 49 -12.78 -2.90 -8.20
CA TYR A 49 -11.35 -3.11 -8.04
C TYR A 49 -10.51 -2.40 -9.11
N GLY A 50 -11.02 -2.28 -10.33
CA GLY A 50 -10.32 -1.68 -11.46
C GLY A 50 -10.03 -0.18 -11.28
N ASN A 51 -10.95 0.56 -10.65
CA ASN A 51 -10.76 1.98 -10.34
C ASN A 51 -10.32 2.22 -8.89
N LEU A 52 -10.41 1.21 -8.01
CA LEU A 52 -10.02 1.31 -6.60
C LEU A 52 -8.51 1.53 -6.42
N VAL A 53 -7.70 0.88 -7.26
CA VAL A 53 -6.25 0.82 -7.09
C VAL A 53 -5.53 1.48 -8.25
N LYS A 54 -4.68 2.46 -7.95
CA LYS A 54 -3.79 3.08 -8.94
C LYS A 54 -2.34 2.91 -8.51
N VAL A 55 -1.53 2.25 -9.35
CA VAL A 55 -0.13 1.95 -9.07
C VAL A 55 0.79 2.91 -9.83
N HIS A 56 1.66 3.60 -9.11
CA HIS A 56 2.69 4.48 -9.67
C HIS A 56 4.01 3.71 -9.87
N ASN A 57 4.12 2.96 -10.96
CA ASN A 57 5.27 2.09 -11.23
C ASN A 57 6.63 2.84 -11.26
N ASP A 58 6.64 4.11 -11.66
CA ASP A 58 7.85 4.95 -11.72
C ASP A 58 8.09 5.78 -10.45
N GLY A 59 7.30 5.54 -9.40
CA GLY A 59 7.28 6.31 -8.16
C GLY A 59 6.19 7.37 -8.13
N VAL A 60 5.84 7.78 -6.91
CA VAL A 60 4.83 8.81 -6.66
C VAL A 60 5.45 10.20 -6.77
N ASP A 61 4.68 11.16 -7.28
CA ASP A 61 5.07 12.57 -7.29
C ASP A 61 4.92 13.16 -5.88
N VAL A 62 6.05 13.59 -5.32
CA VAL A 62 6.10 14.38 -4.09
C VAL A 62 6.31 15.83 -4.49
N LYS A 63 5.40 16.70 -4.06
CA LYS A 63 5.47 18.14 -4.30
C LYS A 63 5.80 18.85 -2.99
N VAL A 64 6.87 19.65 -3.02
CA VAL A 64 7.25 20.56 -1.94
C VAL A 64 7.03 22.00 -2.39
N GLU A 65 6.51 22.81 -1.48
CA GLU A 65 6.31 24.25 -1.68
C GLU A 65 6.98 25.00 -0.54
N TRP A 66 7.54 26.16 -0.83
CA TRP A 66 8.31 26.92 0.15
C TRP A 66 8.14 28.43 0.02
N ASN A 67 8.48 29.13 1.10
CA ASN A 67 8.60 30.58 1.16
C ASN A 67 9.83 31.00 1.97
N VAL A 68 10.42 32.15 1.61
CA VAL A 68 11.49 32.84 2.32
C VAL A 68 10.96 34.24 2.68
N TRP A 69 10.80 34.50 3.98
CA TRP A 69 10.11 35.71 4.45
C TRP A 69 11.02 36.91 4.70
N SER A 70 12.31 36.67 4.95
CA SER A 70 13.29 37.71 5.28
C SER A 70 14.71 37.25 4.93
N GLY A 71 15.59 38.20 4.59
CA GLY A 71 16.98 37.92 4.20
C GLY A 71 17.18 37.97 2.69
N ASP A 72 18.40 37.67 2.24
CA ASP A 72 18.74 37.74 0.82
C ASP A 72 18.03 36.65 0.01
N ALA A 73 17.77 36.93 -1.26
CA ALA A 73 17.13 35.98 -2.15
C ALA A 73 18.07 34.82 -2.50
N PRO A 74 17.55 33.58 -2.60
CA PRO A 74 18.32 32.47 -3.13
C PRO A 74 18.48 32.58 -4.64
N THR A 75 19.53 31.95 -5.16
CA THR A 75 19.74 31.77 -6.62
C THR A 75 19.57 30.30 -7.04
N SER A 76 19.79 29.38 -6.11
CA SER A 76 19.62 27.94 -6.33
C SER A 76 19.06 27.26 -5.09
N GLY A 77 18.46 26.10 -5.30
CA GLY A 77 17.91 25.30 -4.23
C GLY A 77 18.02 23.81 -4.48
N LYS A 78 17.95 23.06 -3.39
CA LYS A 78 17.85 21.61 -3.34
C LYS A 78 16.71 21.19 -2.46
N VAL A 79 16.06 20.09 -2.82
CA VAL A 79 15.19 19.34 -1.90
C VAL A 79 15.96 18.11 -1.44
N LEU A 80 15.92 17.85 -0.14
CA LEU A 80 16.64 16.79 0.53
C LEU A 80 15.62 15.86 1.21
N LEU A 81 15.74 14.55 1.02
CA LEU A 81 15.10 13.54 1.86
C LEU A 81 16.17 12.80 2.67
N ASP A 82 16.07 12.85 3.99
CA ASP A 82 17.07 12.29 4.92
C ASP A 82 18.50 12.77 4.60
N GLY A 83 18.62 14.05 4.23
CA GLY A 83 19.89 14.67 3.85
C GLY A 83 20.40 14.34 2.45
N LYS A 84 19.70 13.50 1.66
CA LYS A 84 20.05 13.18 0.27
C LYS A 84 19.30 14.06 -0.71
N THR A 85 20.01 14.66 -1.65
CA THR A 85 19.41 15.47 -2.72
C THR A 85 18.50 14.63 -3.61
N VAL A 86 17.22 14.99 -3.68
CA VAL A 86 16.21 14.39 -4.57
C VAL A 86 15.79 15.34 -5.69
N TRP A 87 16.09 16.64 -5.54
CA TRP A 87 15.87 17.65 -6.55
C TRP A 87 16.89 18.78 -6.39
N SER A 88 17.27 19.41 -7.50
CA SER A 88 18.08 20.64 -7.50
C SER A 88 17.70 21.53 -8.68
N GLY A 89 17.71 22.84 -8.50
CA GLY A 89 17.39 23.79 -9.56
C GLY A 89 17.55 25.24 -9.14
N ALA A 90 17.08 26.15 -9.99
CA ALA A 90 16.91 27.55 -9.61
C ALA A 90 15.81 27.65 -8.53
N ALA A 91 16.02 28.51 -7.55
CA ALA A 91 15.04 28.77 -6.49
C ALA A 91 14.89 30.27 -6.27
N GLY A 92 13.65 30.72 -6.08
CA GLY A 92 13.33 32.09 -5.68
C GLY A 92 12.83 32.15 -4.25
N ALA A 93 12.46 33.35 -3.81
CA ALA A 93 11.90 33.59 -2.46
C ALA A 93 10.60 32.81 -2.20
N SER A 94 9.87 32.41 -3.24
CA SER A 94 8.80 31.42 -3.17
C SER A 94 8.89 30.48 -4.36
N GLY A 95 8.34 29.26 -4.23
CA GLY A 95 8.36 28.29 -5.31
C GLY A 95 7.90 26.91 -4.91
N SER A 96 8.03 25.99 -5.86
CA SER A 96 7.72 24.58 -5.67
C SER A 96 8.65 23.70 -6.50
N ALA A 97 8.85 22.47 -6.03
CA ALA A 97 9.51 21.42 -6.79
C ALA A 97 8.69 20.14 -6.69
N THR A 98 8.70 19.36 -7.77
CA THR A 98 8.10 18.03 -7.81
C THR A 98 9.19 17.02 -8.18
N PHE A 99 9.24 15.91 -7.48
CA PHE A 99 10.19 14.83 -7.70
C PHE A 99 9.55 13.47 -7.42
N LYS A 100 10.14 12.41 -7.98
CA LYS A 100 9.63 11.04 -7.86
C LYS A 100 10.24 10.34 -6.65
N VAL A 101 9.40 9.73 -5.82
CA VAL A 101 9.84 8.81 -4.76
C VAL A 101 9.38 7.39 -5.07
N LYS A 102 10.34 6.48 -5.20
CA LYS A 102 10.12 5.09 -5.66
C LYS A 102 10.03 4.06 -4.54
N LYS A 103 10.39 4.44 -3.30
CA LYS A 103 10.39 3.54 -2.15
C LYS A 103 9.46 4.10 -1.09
N GLY A 104 8.65 3.25 -0.48
CA GLY A 104 7.86 3.65 0.68
C GLY A 104 8.74 3.88 1.90
N GLY A 105 8.29 4.75 2.80
CA GLY A 105 9.03 5.11 4.00
C GLY A 105 8.54 6.37 4.69
N ARG A 106 9.29 6.74 5.73
CA ARG A 106 9.14 7.97 6.50
C ARG A 106 10.42 8.78 6.24
N TYR A 107 10.29 9.98 5.68
CA TYR A 107 11.43 10.78 5.26
C TYR A 107 11.43 12.14 5.94
N GLN A 108 12.60 12.60 6.36
CA GLN A 108 12.80 13.98 6.80
C GLN A 108 13.08 14.86 5.58
N GLU A 109 12.10 15.65 5.18
CA GLU A 109 12.18 16.60 4.07
C GLU A 109 12.78 17.93 4.54
N GLN A 110 13.74 18.43 3.76
CA GLN A 110 14.30 19.77 3.92
C GLN A 110 14.51 20.43 2.56
N VAL A 111 14.47 21.76 2.56
CA VAL A 111 14.99 22.55 1.43
C VAL A 111 16.27 23.27 1.85
N GLU A 112 17.28 23.24 0.99
CA GLU A 112 18.56 23.95 1.15
C GLU A 112 18.66 24.98 0.04
N PHE A 113 18.79 26.26 0.38
CA PHE A 113 18.92 27.35 -0.59
C PHE A 113 20.27 28.02 -0.49
N CYS A 114 20.84 28.35 -1.64
CA CYS A 114 22.16 28.94 -1.75
C CYS A 114 22.15 30.20 -2.63
N ASN A 115 23.09 31.09 -2.33
CA ASN A 115 23.55 32.17 -3.21
C ASN A 115 25.09 32.23 -3.12
N ASN A 116 25.69 33.28 -3.68
CA ASN A 116 27.16 33.44 -3.68
C ASN A 116 27.77 33.59 -2.28
N SER A 117 26.97 33.97 -1.28
CA SER A 117 27.41 34.24 0.09
C SER A 117 27.31 33.01 1.01
N GLY A 118 26.56 31.99 0.61
CA GLY A 118 26.40 30.77 1.40
C GLY A 118 25.06 30.08 1.20
N CYS A 119 24.73 29.15 2.09
CA CYS A 119 23.49 28.37 2.05
C CYS A 119 22.77 28.35 3.40
N THR A 120 21.45 28.26 3.37
CA THR A 120 20.58 28.07 4.54
C THR A 120 19.62 26.90 4.31
N LYS A 121 19.20 26.24 5.40
CA LYS A 121 18.30 25.08 5.36
C LYS A 121 17.02 25.37 6.12
N SER A 122 15.91 24.81 5.65
CA SER A 122 14.67 24.80 6.41
C SER A 122 14.76 23.88 7.63
N ALA A 123 13.83 24.06 8.56
CA ALA A 123 13.47 23.00 9.50
C ALA A 123 13.10 21.72 8.75
N SER A 124 13.33 20.56 9.38
CA SER A 124 12.89 19.27 8.84
C SER A 124 11.38 19.10 8.98
N LYS A 125 10.74 18.63 7.92
CA LYS A 125 9.33 18.23 7.89
C LYS A 125 9.25 16.73 7.63
N LEU A 126 8.52 16.00 8.47
CA LEU A 126 8.26 14.59 8.20
C LEU A 126 7.28 14.48 7.02
N ILE A 127 7.63 13.66 6.02
CA ILE A 127 6.69 13.19 4.99
C ILE A 127 6.60 11.66 5.01
N ILE A 128 5.46 11.16 4.56
CA ILE A 128 5.13 9.74 4.48
C ILE A 128 4.93 9.37 3.02
N VAL A 129 5.67 8.40 2.53
CA VAL A 129 5.41 7.76 1.24
C VAL A 129 4.97 6.33 1.50
N ALA A 130 3.69 6.06 1.30
CA ALA A 130 3.10 4.76 1.57
C ALA A 130 3.36 3.77 0.43
N ASP A 131 3.62 2.52 0.79
CA ASP A 131 3.72 1.38 -0.12
C ASP A 131 3.19 0.14 0.59
N THR A 132 2.74 -0.85 -0.18
CA THR A 132 2.00 -2.02 0.33
C THR A 132 2.90 -3.07 0.99
N ASP A 133 4.20 -2.80 1.10
CA ASP A 133 5.13 -3.56 1.94
C ASP A 133 5.12 -3.11 3.41
N GLY A 134 4.37 -2.03 3.73
CA GLY A 134 4.30 -1.47 5.08
C GLY A 134 5.55 -0.70 5.52
N SER A 135 6.45 -0.35 4.59
CA SER A 135 7.71 0.37 4.89
C SER A 135 7.54 1.69 5.64
N HIS A 136 6.41 2.37 5.44
CA HIS A 136 6.02 3.61 6.11
C HIS A 136 5.35 3.43 7.48
N LEU A 137 4.88 2.21 7.78
CA LEU A 137 4.14 1.90 8.99
C LEU A 137 5.08 1.63 10.17
N LEU A 138 4.58 1.96 11.37
CA LEU A 138 5.16 1.50 12.62
C LEU A 138 4.72 0.04 12.90
N PRO A 139 5.51 -0.74 13.65
CA PRO A 139 5.17 -2.12 13.98
C PRO A 139 3.92 -2.20 14.85
N LEU A 140 3.01 -3.13 14.52
CA LEU A 140 1.86 -3.48 15.33
C LEU A 140 2.26 -4.45 16.45
N ASN A 141 2.62 -3.89 17.61
CA ASN A 141 2.97 -4.67 18.80
C ASN A 141 1.74 -4.86 19.71
N ALA A 142 0.78 -5.65 19.26
CA ALA A 142 -0.40 -5.98 20.06
C ALA A 142 -0.06 -7.02 21.14
N PRO A 143 -0.45 -6.82 22.41
CA PRO A 143 -0.25 -7.84 23.44
C PRO A 143 -1.10 -9.07 23.16
N LEU A 144 -0.63 -10.25 23.58
CA LEU A 144 -1.45 -11.47 23.56
C LEU A 144 -2.70 -11.27 24.41
N GLN A 145 -3.86 -11.64 23.86
CA GLN A 145 -5.15 -11.49 24.52
C GLN A 145 -5.70 -12.84 24.99
N GLU A 146 -6.71 -12.78 25.87
CA GLU A 146 -7.43 -13.94 26.38
C GLU A 146 -6.50 -14.96 27.07
N ASN A 147 -6.50 -16.21 26.60
CA ASN A 147 -5.71 -17.30 27.17
C ASN A 147 -4.45 -17.60 26.34
N ASN A 148 -4.12 -16.77 25.34
CA ASN A 148 -2.93 -16.97 24.54
C ASN A 148 -1.67 -16.80 25.41
N LYS A 149 -0.79 -17.78 25.36
CA LYS A 149 0.50 -17.79 26.05
C LYS A 149 1.62 -17.68 25.03
N THR A 150 2.77 -17.18 25.45
CA THR A 150 3.98 -17.22 24.63
C THR A 150 4.50 -18.65 24.57
N PHE A 151 4.76 -19.15 23.37
CA PHE A 151 5.42 -20.43 23.15
C PHE A 151 6.82 -20.23 22.55
N ALA A 152 7.66 -21.25 22.66
CA ALA A 152 8.92 -21.27 21.90
C ALA A 152 8.59 -21.28 20.40
N LYS A 153 9.29 -20.48 19.61
CA LYS A 153 9.12 -20.46 18.16
C LYS A 153 9.61 -21.80 17.58
N HIS A 154 8.78 -22.43 16.76
CA HIS A 154 9.15 -23.59 15.97
C HIS A 154 9.67 -23.12 14.62
N THR A 155 10.94 -23.41 14.32
CA THR A 155 11.55 -23.15 12.99
C THR A 155 11.48 -24.37 12.08
N ASP A 156 11.10 -25.52 12.64
CA ASP A 156 11.05 -26.84 12.00
C ASP A 156 9.63 -27.25 11.58
N LYS A 157 8.61 -26.45 11.94
CA LYS A 157 7.19 -26.77 11.70
C LYS A 157 6.44 -25.56 11.19
N VAL A 158 5.46 -25.81 10.33
CA VAL A 158 4.46 -24.81 9.95
C VAL A 158 3.39 -24.73 11.04
N VAL A 159 3.13 -23.53 11.53
CA VAL A 159 2.02 -23.19 12.44
C VAL A 159 1.23 -22.08 11.76
N ALA A 160 0.19 -22.50 11.04
CA ALA A 160 -0.65 -21.65 10.21
C ALA A 160 -2.04 -21.44 10.82
N ALA A 161 -2.64 -20.28 10.58
CA ALA A 161 -4.06 -20.03 10.89
C ALA A 161 -4.74 -19.27 9.76
N TYR A 162 -6.02 -19.58 9.51
CA TYR A 162 -6.86 -18.77 8.63
C TYR A 162 -7.36 -17.52 9.37
N PHE A 163 -7.22 -16.37 8.73
CA PHE A 163 -7.86 -15.13 9.15
C PHE A 163 -8.95 -14.76 8.14
N PRO A 164 -10.25 -14.89 8.50
CA PRO A 164 -11.34 -14.54 7.60
C PRO A 164 -11.56 -13.02 7.54
N GLU A 165 -11.67 -12.47 6.33
CA GLU A 165 -11.91 -11.05 6.05
C GLU A 165 -13.11 -10.51 6.83
N TRP A 166 -14.19 -11.29 6.90
CA TRP A 166 -15.44 -10.92 7.58
C TRP A 166 -15.38 -11.09 9.11
N GLY A 167 -14.26 -11.54 9.66
CA GLY A 167 -14.03 -11.69 11.10
C GLY A 167 -14.13 -10.38 11.88
N VAL A 168 -13.95 -9.24 11.20
CA VAL A 168 -14.01 -7.90 11.81
C VAL A 168 -15.41 -7.37 12.09
N TYR A 169 -16.45 -8.00 11.55
CA TYR A 169 -17.84 -7.56 11.73
C TYR A 169 -18.42 -8.09 13.05
N GLY A 170 -19.53 -8.85 13.02
CA GLY A 170 -20.17 -9.37 14.23
C GLY A 170 -19.28 -10.26 15.10
N ARG A 171 -18.20 -10.84 14.53
CA ARG A 171 -17.18 -11.61 15.26
C ARG A 171 -16.20 -10.74 16.04
N ASN A 172 -16.10 -9.45 15.70
CA ASN A 172 -15.24 -8.47 16.35
C ASN A 172 -13.80 -8.97 16.57
N PHE A 173 -13.23 -9.61 15.55
CA PHE A 173 -11.87 -10.16 15.54
C PHE A 173 -11.00 -9.45 14.49
N PRO A 174 -10.52 -8.22 14.77
CA PRO A 174 -9.52 -7.53 13.97
C PRO A 174 -8.13 -8.18 14.04
N VAL A 175 -7.23 -7.74 13.15
CA VAL A 175 -5.89 -8.32 12.97
C VAL A 175 -5.02 -8.17 14.21
N ASP A 176 -5.19 -7.09 14.98
CA ASP A 176 -4.51 -6.87 16.27
C ASP A 176 -4.91 -7.87 17.38
N LYS A 177 -5.93 -8.70 17.16
CA LYS A 177 -6.25 -9.83 18.05
C LYS A 177 -5.57 -11.14 17.65
N ILE A 178 -4.90 -11.21 16.51
CA ILE A 178 -4.20 -12.42 16.08
C ILE A 178 -3.00 -12.64 17.03
N PRO A 179 -2.82 -13.84 17.61
CA PRO A 179 -1.65 -14.18 18.43
C PRO A 179 -0.43 -14.45 17.54
N ALA A 180 -0.01 -13.46 16.75
CA ALA A 180 0.96 -13.60 15.67
C ALA A 180 2.35 -14.06 16.15
N ALA A 181 2.71 -13.80 17.40
CA ALA A 181 3.93 -14.32 18.02
C ALA A 181 4.00 -15.86 18.04
N ASN A 182 2.85 -16.54 17.95
CA ASN A 182 2.72 -17.99 17.98
C ASN A 182 2.48 -18.61 16.60
N LEU A 183 2.45 -17.79 15.53
CA LEU A 183 2.21 -18.23 14.16
C LEU A 183 3.44 -17.95 13.30
N ASN A 184 3.64 -18.76 12.26
CA ASN A 184 4.57 -18.43 11.18
C ASN A 184 3.88 -18.26 9.82
N HIS A 185 2.61 -18.67 9.69
CA HIS A 185 1.80 -18.42 8.50
C HIS A 185 0.41 -17.89 8.87
N ILE A 186 -0.09 -16.91 8.10
CA ILE A 186 -1.49 -16.49 8.09
C ILE A 186 -2.04 -16.68 6.68
N LEU A 187 -3.16 -17.40 6.59
CA LEU A 187 -3.91 -17.58 5.35
C LEU A 187 -5.10 -16.60 5.35
N TYR A 188 -5.04 -15.56 4.52
CA TYR A 188 -6.09 -14.53 4.47
C TYR A 188 -7.27 -15.04 3.63
N GLY A 189 -8.35 -15.43 4.31
CA GLY A 189 -9.56 -15.99 3.71
C GLY A 189 -10.63 -14.93 3.46
N PHE A 190 -11.17 -14.71 2.27
CA PHE A 190 -10.76 -15.32 1.00
C PHE A 190 -10.73 -14.25 -0.08
N ILE A 191 -9.86 -14.47 -1.07
CA ILE A 191 -9.75 -13.65 -2.27
C ILE A 191 -10.62 -14.28 -3.36
N PRO A 192 -11.67 -13.60 -3.84
CA PRO A 192 -12.53 -14.11 -4.91
C PRO A 192 -11.88 -14.03 -6.30
N ILE A 193 -12.39 -14.87 -7.22
CA ILE A 193 -12.11 -14.80 -8.65
C ILE A 193 -13.33 -14.17 -9.35
N CYS A 194 -13.12 -13.15 -10.19
CA CYS A 194 -14.20 -12.45 -10.88
C CYS A 194 -15.03 -13.38 -11.78
N GLY A 195 -16.35 -13.19 -11.74
CA GLY A 195 -17.29 -13.79 -12.68
C GLY A 195 -18.74 -13.67 -12.22
N GLY A 196 -19.65 -13.66 -13.19
CA GLY A 196 -21.09 -13.49 -12.98
C GLY A 196 -21.84 -14.82 -12.79
N ASP A 197 -23.07 -14.85 -13.31
CA ASP A 197 -23.90 -16.05 -13.33
C ASP A 197 -23.22 -17.20 -14.10
N GLY A 198 -23.35 -18.43 -13.62
CA GLY A 198 -22.68 -19.62 -14.18
C GLY A 198 -21.19 -19.74 -13.81
N ILE A 199 -20.61 -18.71 -13.18
CA ILE A 199 -19.19 -18.68 -12.80
C ILE A 199 -19.02 -18.67 -11.27
N ASN A 200 -19.86 -17.95 -10.55
CA ASN A 200 -19.78 -17.81 -9.09
C ASN A 200 -21.12 -18.13 -8.42
N ASP A 201 -21.86 -19.12 -8.93
CA ASP A 201 -23.20 -19.44 -8.43
C ASP A 201 -23.18 -19.94 -6.98
N GLY A 202 -22.09 -20.60 -6.54
CA GLY A 202 -21.87 -20.97 -5.15
C GLY A 202 -21.98 -19.80 -4.15
N LEU A 203 -21.63 -18.57 -4.55
CA LEU A 203 -21.77 -17.38 -3.69
C LEU A 203 -23.23 -16.99 -3.43
N LYS A 204 -24.19 -17.44 -4.24
CA LYS A 204 -25.61 -17.14 -4.07
C LYS A 204 -26.18 -17.82 -2.81
N THR A 205 -25.53 -18.87 -2.32
CA THR A 205 -25.92 -19.59 -1.10
C THR A 205 -25.65 -18.81 0.20
N VAL A 206 -24.85 -17.73 0.13
CA VAL A 206 -24.43 -16.94 1.28
C VAL A 206 -25.26 -15.66 1.38
N GLU A 207 -25.77 -15.38 2.58
CA GLU A 207 -26.52 -14.14 2.89
C GLU A 207 -27.65 -13.85 1.90
N ASN A 208 -28.42 -14.89 1.52
CA ASN A 208 -29.52 -14.78 0.54
C ASN A 208 -29.08 -14.11 -0.78
N GLY A 209 -27.88 -14.41 -1.25
CA GLY A 209 -27.31 -13.88 -2.50
C GLY A 209 -26.56 -12.55 -2.37
N ASN A 210 -26.53 -11.93 -1.19
CA ASN A 210 -25.82 -10.66 -0.97
C ASN A 210 -24.30 -10.79 -1.21
N SER A 211 -23.70 -11.94 -0.90
CA SER A 211 -22.27 -12.16 -1.16
C SER A 211 -21.95 -12.12 -2.67
N PHE A 212 -22.78 -12.77 -3.49
CA PHE A 212 -22.67 -12.70 -4.96
C PHE A 212 -22.89 -11.27 -5.47
N ALA A 213 -23.94 -10.58 -5.03
CA ALA A 213 -24.22 -9.20 -5.44
C ALA A 213 -23.06 -8.24 -5.08
N ASN A 214 -22.41 -8.44 -3.94
CA ASN A 214 -21.24 -7.66 -3.54
C ASN A 214 -20.02 -7.96 -4.42
N LEU A 215 -19.81 -9.23 -4.83
CA LEU A 215 -18.78 -9.55 -5.81
C LEU A 215 -19.06 -8.82 -7.13
N GLN A 216 -20.30 -8.86 -7.65
CA GLN A 216 -20.65 -8.18 -8.90
C GLN A 216 -20.36 -6.67 -8.86
N LYS A 217 -20.59 -6.01 -7.72
CA LYS A 217 -20.19 -4.60 -7.52
C LYS A 217 -18.67 -4.40 -7.53
N ALA A 218 -17.93 -5.28 -6.86
CA ALA A 218 -16.48 -5.20 -6.78
C ALA A 218 -15.79 -5.46 -8.13
N VAL A 219 -16.44 -6.17 -9.04
CA VAL A 219 -15.88 -6.52 -10.34
C VAL A 219 -16.46 -5.70 -11.49
N LEU A 220 -17.36 -4.72 -11.24
CA LEU A 220 -18.13 -4.01 -12.26
C LEU A 220 -17.27 -3.40 -13.39
N ALA A 221 -16.13 -2.77 -13.08
CA ALA A 221 -15.20 -2.24 -14.08
C ALA A 221 -14.28 -3.31 -14.72
N VAL A 222 -14.18 -4.48 -14.10
CA VAL A 222 -13.39 -5.65 -14.53
C VAL A 222 -14.28 -6.67 -15.26
N LEU A 223 -15.60 -6.45 -15.37
CA LEU A 223 -16.55 -7.35 -16.04
C LEU A 223 -16.27 -7.51 -17.56
N THR A 224 -15.51 -6.61 -18.18
CA THR A 224 -15.00 -6.79 -19.54
C THR A 224 -13.85 -7.82 -19.62
N THR A 225 -13.32 -8.25 -18.47
CA THR A 225 -12.28 -9.28 -18.31
C THR A 225 -12.56 -10.18 -17.10
N PRO A 226 -13.52 -11.13 -17.16
CA PRO A 226 -13.76 -12.10 -16.09
C PRO A 226 -12.48 -12.91 -15.76
N TRP A 227 -12.45 -13.60 -14.61
CA TRP A 227 -11.37 -14.50 -14.17
C TRP A 227 -10.11 -13.85 -13.55
N ARG A 228 -10.18 -12.59 -13.12
CA ARG A 228 -9.12 -11.95 -12.30
C ARG A 228 -9.35 -12.15 -10.80
N SER A 229 -8.30 -12.34 -10.00
CA SER A 229 -8.39 -12.23 -8.53
C SER A 229 -8.59 -10.78 -8.11
N THR A 230 -9.56 -10.49 -7.23
CA THR A 230 -9.85 -9.12 -6.76
C THR A 230 -9.96 -9.05 -5.24
N ILE A 231 -9.82 -7.86 -4.66
CA ILE A 231 -9.97 -7.64 -3.22
C ILE A 231 -11.34 -7.08 -2.92
N ARG A 232 -12.00 -7.65 -1.91
CA ARG A 232 -13.20 -7.10 -1.28
C ARG A 232 -12.89 -6.29 0.00
N GLY A 233 -11.79 -6.60 0.69
CA GLY A 233 -11.47 -6.13 2.06
C GLY A 233 -10.72 -4.82 2.30
N LEU A 234 -10.56 -3.92 1.32
CA LEU A 234 -9.87 -2.63 1.58
C LEU A 234 -10.73 -1.62 2.38
N ARG A 235 -12.04 -1.90 2.56
CA ARG A 235 -12.96 -1.02 3.29
C ARG A 235 -13.43 -1.61 4.62
N CYS A 236 -12.51 -1.74 5.58
CA CYS A 236 -12.91 -1.78 6.99
C CYS A 236 -12.91 -0.34 7.51
N ARG A 237 -14.02 0.37 7.28
CA ARG A 237 -14.19 1.79 7.66
C ARG A 237 -14.28 2.00 9.18
N ASN A 238 -14.51 0.94 9.97
CA ASN A 238 -14.93 1.04 11.37
C ASN A 238 -14.02 0.33 12.40
N HIS A 239 -12.83 -0.16 12.01
CA HIS A 239 -11.85 -0.70 12.97
C HIS A 239 -10.46 -0.24 12.56
N SER A 240 -10.22 1.05 12.74
CA SER A 240 -8.86 1.58 12.78
C SER A 240 -8.41 1.57 14.24
N PRO A 241 -7.55 0.64 14.66
CA PRO A 241 -6.92 0.74 15.97
C PRO A 241 -6.13 2.06 16.07
N ALA A 242 -5.86 2.52 17.29
CA ALA A 242 -5.36 3.88 17.57
C ALA A 242 -4.08 4.32 16.83
N TYR A 243 -3.36 3.39 16.17
CA TYR A 243 -2.15 3.64 15.39
C TYR A 243 -2.39 3.80 13.88
N LEU A 244 -3.60 3.58 13.36
CA LEU A 244 -4.02 3.92 11.99
C LEU A 244 -4.99 5.11 12.06
N THR A 245 -4.54 6.29 11.65
CA THR A 245 -5.33 7.51 11.68
C THR A 245 -6.35 7.56 10.53
N GLY A 246 -7.33 8.46 10.64
CA GLY A 246 -8.32 8.72 9.59
C GLY A 246 -7.71 9.08 8.22
N ASP A 247 -6.46 9.52 8.20
CA ASP A 247 -5.78 10.01 6.98
C ASP A 247 -4.68 9.05 6.49
N ASP A 248 -4.59 7.82 7.00
CA ASP A 248 -3.58 6.88 6.52
C ASP A 248 -3.94 6.26 5.16
N PRO A 249 -2.97 6.12 4.22
CA PRO A 249 -3.25 5.61 2.88
C PRO A 249 -3.79 4.18 2.84
N TYR A 250 -3.39 3.32 3.79
CA TYR A 250 -3.88 1.96 3.92
C TYR A 250 -4.54 1.73 5.27
N LYS A 251 -5.76 1.21 5.24
CA LYS A 251 -6.60 0.94 6.40
C LYS A 251 -7.03 -0.52 6.43
N GLY A 252 -7.90 -0.85 7.40
CA GLY A 252 -8.53 -2.16 7.53
C GLY A 252 -7.54 -3.30 7.66
N ASN A 253 -7.96 -4.50 7.26
CA ASN A 253 -7.16 -5.72 7.46
C ASN A 253 -5.78 -5.58 6.79
N PHE A 254 -5.72 -5.04 5.58
CA PHE A 254 -4.47 -4.97 4.83
C PHE A 254 -3.47 -4.01 5.47
N GLY A 255 -3.90 -2.82 5.89
CA GLY A 255 -3.03 -1.90 6.63
C GLY A 255 -2.53 -2.50 7.95
N GLN A 256 -3.39 -3.23 8.67
CA GLN A 256 -3.00 -3.90 9.90
C GLN A 256 -2.05 -5.08 9.66
N LEU A 257 -2.25 -5.89 8.59
CA LEU A 257 -1.36 -7.00 8.24
C LEU A 257 0.04 -6.51 7.80
N MET A 258 0.10 -5.40 7.07
CA MET A 258 1.36 -4.72 6.76
C MET A 258 2.09 -4.32 8.05
N ALA A 259 1.41 -3.67 9.00
CA ALA A 259 1.97 -3.29 10.29
C ALA A 259 2.34 -4.52 11.16
N LEU A 260 1.57 -5.61 11.08
CA LEU A 260 1.83 -6.86 11.78
C LEU A 260 3.12 -7.52 11.29
N LYS A 261 3.39 -7.51 9.98
CA LYS A 261 4.68 -7.97 9.43
C LYS A 261 5.86 -7.11 9.87
N LYS A 262 5.65 -5.81 10.13
CA LYS A 262 6.71 -4.96 10.71
C LYS A 262 7.07 -5.39 12.15
N ALA A 263 6.09 -5.89 12.91
CA ALA A 263 6.33 -6.46 14.24
C ALA A 263 6.86 -7.90 14.19
N HIS A 264 6.46 -8.68 13.18
CA HIS A 264 6.82 -10.08 12.99
C HIS A 264 7.40 -10.31 11.58
N PRO A 265 8.66 -9.95 11.32
CA PRO A 265 9.25 -9.98 9.96
C PRO A 265 9.35 -11.38 9.34
N ASP A 266 9.38 -12.43 10.17
CA ASP A 266 9.44 -13.82 9.71
C ASP A 266 8.05 -14.39 9.35
N LEU A 267 6.97 -13.68 9.70
CA LEU A 267 5.59 -14.11 9.44
C LEU A 267 5.31 -14.10 7.93
N LYS A 268 4.83 -15.22 7.42
CA LYS A 268 4.34 -15.36 6.05
C LYS A 268 2.85 -15.10 6.02
N ILE A 269 2.41 -14.29 5.06
CA ILE A 269 0.99 -14.04 4.84
C ILE A 269 0.67 -14.44 3.40
N LEU A 270 -0.25 -15.39 3.23
CA LEU A 270 -0.68 -15.86 1.91
C LEU A 270 -2.15 -15.45 1.70
N PRO A 271 -2.50 -14.88 0.53
CA PRO A 271 -3.89 -14.73 0.13
C PRO A 271 -4.44 -16.12 -0.21
N SER A 272 -5.53 -16.52 0.45
CA SER A 272 -6.23 -17.77 0.12
C SER A 272 -7.29 -17.50 -0.93
N ILE A 273 -7.12 -18.08 -2.11
CA ILE A 273 -8.02 -17.90 -3.25
C ILE A 273 -8.99 -19.08 -3.31
N GLY A 274 -10.29 -18.78 -3.22
CA GLY A 274 -11.35 -19.78 -3.26
C GLY A 274 -12.02 -20.00 -1.90
N GLY A 275 -11.98 -21.24 -1.42
CA GLY A 275 -12.77 -21.74 -0.31
C GLY A 275 -14.14 -22.24 -0.76
N TRP A 276 -14.92 -22.75 0.21
CA TRP A 276 -16.18 -23.46 -0.04
C TRP A 276 -17.14 -22.76 -1.02
N THR A 277 -17.30 -21.44 -0.91
CA THR A 277 -18.30 -20.68 -1.67
C THR A 277 -17.74 -19.92 -2.88
N MET A 278 -16.42 -19.93 -3.09
CA MET A 278 -15.75 -19.18 -4.17
C MET A 278 -14.88 -20.08 -5.06
N SER A 279 -15.16 -21.39 -5.07
CA SER A 279 -14.38 -22.38 -5.85
C SER A 279 -14.93 -22.64 -7.25
N ASP A 280 -16.18 -22.27 -7.55
CA ASP A 280 -16.82 -22.47 -8.85
C ASP A 280 -15.96 -22.01 -10.06
N PRO A 281 -15.19 -20.90 -9.98
CA PRO A 281 -14.35 -20.48 -11.09
C PRO A 281 -13.24 -21.45 -11.50
N PHE A 282 -12.76 -22.28 -10.59
CA PHE A 282 -11.67 -23.21 -10.88
C PHE A 282 -12.06 -24.30 -11.89
N TYR A 283 -13.34 -24.72 -11.91
CA TYR A 283 -13.84 -25.74 -12.83
C TYR A 283 -13.81 -25.29 -14.31
N HIS A 284 -13.61 -23.99 -14.57
CA HIS A 284 -13.49 -23.41 -15.92
C HIS A 284 -12.03 -23.27 -16.39
N MET A 285 -11.05 -23.59 -15.53
CA MET A 285 -9.62 -23.42 -15.84
C MET A 285 -9.01 -24.58 -16.64
N ASN A 286 -9.83 -25.54 -17.09
CA ASN A 286 -9.42 -26.52 -18.10
C ASN A 286 -9.08 -25.80 -19.42
N ASP A 287 -9.77 -24.70 -19.72
CA ASP A 287 -9.38 -23.72 -20.73
C ASP A 287 -8.08 -23.01 -20.30
N SER A 288 -7.03 -23.19 -21.10
CA SER A 288 -5.71 -22.63 -20.83
C SER A 288 -5.67 -21.10 -20.92
N ALA A 289 -6.53 -20.47 -21.71
CA ALA A 289 -6.60 -19.01 -21.79
C ALA A 289 -7.22 -18.41 -20.52
N ILE A 290 -8.24 -19.06 -19.95
CA ILE A 290 -8.82 -18.69 -18.66
C ILE A 290 -7.78 -18.85 -17.55
N ARG A 291 -7.11 -20.01 -17.52
CA ARG A 291 -6.06 -20.29 -16.52
C ARG A 291 -4.89 -19.31 -16.60
N ALA A 292 -4.40 -19.00 -17.81
CA ALA A 292 -3.34 -18.03 -18.01
C ALA A 292 -3.74 -16.62 -17.53
N ARG A 293 -4.98 -16.19 -17.80
CA ARG A 293 -5.50 -14.91 -17.29
C ARG A 293 -5.57 -14.89 -15.76
N PHE A 294 -6.01 -15.99 -15.14
CA PHE A 294 -6.02 -16.11 -13.68
C PHE A 294 -4.60 -15.98 -13.12
N VAL A 295 -3.64 -16.77 -13.61
CA VAL A 295 -2.24 -16.76 -13.15
C VAL A 295 -1.60 -15.37 -13.32
N ALA A 296 -1.82 -14.71 -14.45
CA ALA A 296 -1.36 -13.33 -14.66
C ALA A 296 -1.96 -12.34 -13.65
N SER A 297 -3.25 -12.50 -13.32
CA SER A 297 -3.90 -11.65 -12.32
C SER A 297 -3.36 -11.86 -10.90
N VAL A 298 -2.95 -13.09 -10.55
CA VAL A 298 -2.27 -13.38 -9.29
C VAL A 298 -0.89 -12.70 -9.25
N LYS A 299 -0.15 -12.71 -10.36
CA LYS A 299 1.13 -11.97 -10.47
C LYS A 299 0.92 -10.47 -10.22
N ASP A 300 -0.06 -9.86 -10.91
CA ASP A 300 -0.40 -8.44 -10.73
C ASP A 300 -0.80 -8.14 -9.28
N PHE A 301 -1.60 -9.02 -8.67
CA PHE A 301 -2.04 -8.90 -7.28
C PHE A 301 -0.86 -8.92 -6.31
N LEU A 302 0.08 -9.85 -6.45
CA LEU A 302 1.26 -9.95 -5.57
C LEU A 302 2.26 -8.81 -5.77
N LYS A 303 2.33 -8.23 -6.97
CA LYS A 303 3.11 -7.00 -7.24
C LYS A 303 2.46 -5.78 -6.59
N THR A 304 1.13 -5.74 -6.58
CA THR A 304 0.36 -4.65 -5.99
C THR A 304 0.37 -4.70 -4.47
N TRP A 305 0.21 -5.89 -3.87
CA TRP A 305 0.07 -6.11 -2.43
C TRP A 305 1.29 -6.82 -1.85
N LYS A 306 2.38 -6.06 -1.74
CA LYS A 306 3.72 -6.58 -1.47
C LYS A 306 3.85 -7.29 -0.13
N PHE A 307 2.97 -7.06 0.85
CA PHE A 307 3.01 -7.76 2.12
C PHE A 307 2.73 -9.26 2.02
N PHE A 308 2.05 -9.74 0.97
CA PHE A 308 1.83 -11.17 0.73
C PHE A 308 3.11 -11.88 0.26
N ASP A 309 3.31 -13.12 0.72
CA ASP A 309 4.52 -13.92 0.53
C ASP A 309 4.31 -15.15 -0.36
N GLY A 310 3.20 -15.24 -1.07
CA GLY A 310 2.85 -16.41 -1.86
C GLY A 310 1.39 -16.40 -2.24
N VAL A 311 0.85 -17.58 -2.52
CA VAL A 311 -0.59 -17.80 -2.75
C VAL A 311 -0.99 -19.16 -2.16
N ASP A 312 -2.16 -19.19 -1.52
CA ASP A 312 -2.84 -20.43 -1.13
C ASP A 312 -4.02 -20.66 -2.10
N ILE A 313 -4.10 -21.86 -2.68
CA ILE A 313 -5.22 -22.26 -3.54
C ILE A 313 -6.13 -23.22 -2.77
N ASP A 314 -7.34 -22.76 -2.48
CA ASP A 314 -8.39 -23.53 -1.80
C ASP A 314 -9.51 -23.86 -2.79
N TRP A 315 -9.23 -24.71 -3.78
CA TRP A 315 -10.26 -25.25 -4.68
C TRP A 315 -11.00 -26.38 -3.97
N GLU A 316 -12.27 -26.15 -3.65
CA GLU A 316 -13.17 -27.11 -3.02
C GLU A 316 -14.28 -27.60 -3.99
N PHE A 317 -14.14 -28.75 -4.67
CA PHE A 317 -12.93 -29.58 -4.81
C PHE A 317 -12.75 -30.08 -6.25
N PRO A 318 -11.52 -30.35 -6.71
CA PRO A 318 -11.33 -31.07 -7.97
C PRO A 318 -12.13 -32.38 -7.98
N GLY A 319 -13.03 -32.54 -8.96
CA GLY A 319 -13.95 -33.69 -9.07
C GLY A 319 -15.35 -33.46 -8.50
N GLY A 320 -15.62 -32.30 -7.89
CA GLY A 320 -16.94 -31.93 -7.36
C GLY A 320 -17.10 -32.13 -5.85
N GLY A 321 -18.35 -32.20 -5.38
CA GLY A 321 -18.67 -32.29 -3.93
C GLY A 321 -18.45 -30.98 -3.16
N GLY A 322 -18.31 -29.87 -3.88
CA GLY A 322 -18.31 -28.49 -3.37
C GLY A 322 -19.72 -27.96 -3.11
N VAL A 323 -19.83 -26.65 -2.89
CA VAL A 323 -21.13 -25.98 -2.66
C VAL A 323 -22.08 -26.07 -3.85
N ASN A 324 -21.53 -26.11 -5.07
CA ASN A 324 -22.28 -26.21 -6.30
C ASN A 324 -22.25 -27.66 -6.80
N GLU A 325 -23.32 -28.40 -6.54
CA GLU A 325 -23.44 -29.83 -6.87
C GLU A 325 -23.45 -30.10 -8.39
N SER A 326 -23.65 -29.07 -9.22
CA SER A 326 -23.64 -29.21 -10.68
C SER A 326 -22.23 -29.21 -11.29
N LEU A 327 -21.19 -28.89 -10.51
CA LEU A 327 -19.81 -28.81 -10.96
C LEU A 327 -18.98 -30.02 -10.49
N GLY A 328 -17.99 -30.39 -11.29
CA GLY A 328 -17.04 -31.45 -10.98
C GLY A 328 -16.88 -32.47 -12.10
N ASN A 329 -15.63 -32.74 -12.46
CA ASN A 329 -15.24 -33.82 -13.36
C ASN A 329 -13.90 -34.39 -12.90
N PRO A 330 -13.85 -35.54 -12.21
CA PRO A 330 -12.63 -36.05 -11.59
C PRO A 330 -11.43 -36.19 -12.55
N GLN A 331 -11.68 -36.55 -13.80
CA GLN A 331 -10.64 -36.74 -14.81
C GLN A 331 -10.10 -35.39 -15.32
N VAL A 332 -10.99 -34.45 -15.65
CA VAL A 332 -10.62 -33.13 -16.16
C VAL A 332 -10.02 -32.26 -15.05
N ASP A 333 -10.60 -32.28 -13.86
CA ASP A 333 -10.21 -31.41 -12.76
C ASP A 333 -8.84 -31.80 -12.19
N LYS A 334 -8.51 -33.09 -12.16
CA LYS A 334 -7.16 -33.56 -11.77
C LYS A 334 -6.07 -33.00 -12.69
N ALA A 335 -6.30 -33.05 -14.00
CA ALA A 335 -5.36 -32.51 -14.98
C ALA A 335 -5.28 -30.98 -14.88
N THR A 336 -6.44 -30.32 -14.73
CA THR A 336 -6.56 -28.86 -14.57
C THR A 336 -5.84 -28.36 -13.33
N TYR A 337 -6.02 -29.02 -12.19
CA TYR A 337 -5.35 -28.68 -10.93
C TYR A 337 -3.82 -28.77 -11.06
N THR A 338 -3.33 -29.87 -11.65
CA THR A 338 -1.89 -30.08 -11.85
C THR A 338 -1.30 -28.98 -12.74
N ALA A 339 -1.99 -28.65 -13.84
CA ALA A 339 -1.57 -27.57 -14.74
C ALA A 339 -1.59 -26.21 -14.02
N LEU A 340 -2.63 -25.93 -13.22
CA LEU A 340 -2.73 -24.69 -12.46
C LEU A 340 -1.59 -24.52 -11.46
N MET A 341 -1.27 -25.56 -10.67
CA MET A 341 -0.15 -25.50 -9.72
C MET A 341 1.19 -25.29 -10.43
N HIS A 342 1.39 -25.95 -11.58
CA HIS A 342 2.58 -25.76 -12.41
C HIS A 342 2.71 -24.32 -12.92
N ASP A 343 1.63 -23.77 -13.48
CA ASP A 343 1.60 -22.42 -14.04
C ASP A 343 1.81 -21.36 -12.94
N LEU A 344 1.17 -21.54 -11.77
CA LEU A 344 1.39 -20.69 -10.60
C LEU A 344 2.84 -20.77 -10.09
N ARG A 345 3.40 -21.98 -9.94
CA ARG A 345 4.79 -22.13 -9.47
C ARG A 345 5.78 -21.48 -10.43
N THR A 346 5.55 -21.61 -11.73
CA THR A 346 6.35 -20.94 -12.78
C THR A 346 6.28 -19.43 -12.61
N MET A 347 5.06 -18.87 -12.52
CA MET A 347 4.85 -17.44 -12.32
C MET A 347 5.51 -16.92 -11.02
N LEU A 348 5.41 -17.66 -9.92
CA LEU A 348 6.03 -17.27 -8.65
C LEU A 348 7.57 -17.34 -8.71
N ASN A 349 8.14 -18.23 -9.51
CA ASN A 349 9.59 -18.28 -9.73
C ASN A 349 10.07 -17.05 -10.52
N GLU A 350 9.31 -16.63 -11.55
CA GLU A 350 9.58 -15.37 -12.26
C GLU A 350 9.50 -14.18 -11.30
N LEU A 351 8.44 -14.11 -10.48
CA LEU A 351 8.28 -13.02 -9.51
C LEU A 351 9.40 -13.01 -8.46
N SER A 352 9.88 -14.19 -8.06
CA SER A 352 11.03 -14.33 -7.17
C SER A 352 12.31 -13.77 -7.81
N ALA A 353 12.54 -14.06 -9.10
CA ALA A 353 13.66 -13.50 -9.85
C ALA A 353 13.55 -11.97 -10.06
N GLU A 354 12.34 -11.46 -10.33
CA GLU A 354 12.07 -10.02 -10.51
C GLU A 354 12.31 -9.22 -9.22
N THR A 355 11.95 -9.77 -8.06
CA THR A 355 11.88 -9.02 -6.79
C THR A 355 12.98 -9.36 -5.79
N GLY A 356 13.69 -10.48 -6.00
CA GLY A 356 14.65 -11.03 -5.03
C GLY A 356 14.00 -11.64 -3.78
N ARG A 357 12.67 -11.80 -3.75
CA ARG A 357 11.93 -12.43 -2.66
C ARG A 357 11.67 -13.90 -2.94
N THR A 358 11.42 -14.69 -1.90
CA THR A 358 10.89 -16.05 -2.02
C THR A 358 9.37 -16.01 -1.89
N TYR A 359 8.67 -16.61 -2.86
CA TYR A 359 7.22 -16.76 -2.82
C TYR A 359 6.78 -18.22 -2.67
N GLU A 360 5.87 -18.47 -1.74
CA GLU A 360 5.30 -19.78 -1.45
C GLU A 360 4.07 -20.09 -2.32
N LEU A 361 3.87 -21.37 -2.60
CA LEU A 361 2.64 -21.90 -3.19
C LEU A 361 2.12 -22.94 -2.21
N ASP A 362 1.03 -22.61 -1.52
CA ASP A 362 0.33 -23.52 -0.63
C ASP A 362 -0.94 -24.04 -1.32
N GLN A 363 -1.39 -25.21 -0.88
CA GLN A 363 -2.64 -25.79 -1.33
C GLN A 363 -3.35 -26.45 -0.16
N ARG A 364 -4.62 -26.13 -0.01
CA ARG A 364 -5.45 -26.84 0.95
C ARG A 364 -5.94 -28.16 0.36
N HIS A 365 -5.50 -29.27 0.95
CA HIS A 365 -6.05 -30.58 0.65
C HIS A 365 -6.88 -31.07 1.84
N ARG A 366 -8.21 -31.11 1.70
CA ARG A 366 -9.04 -31.93 2.61
C ARG A 366 -9.09 -33.34 2.05
N CYS A 367 -8.41 -34.28 2.70
CA CYS A 367 -8.69 -35.70 2.49
C CYS A 367 -10.17 -35.94 2.86
N ARG A 368 -11.01 -36.30 1.88
CA ARG A 368 -12.36 -36.83 2.12
C ARG A 368 -12.35 -38.33 1.90
#